data_AF-A0A9P6UAN7-F1
#
_entry.id   AF-A0A9P6UAN7-F1
#
_cell.length_a   1.000
_cell.length_b   1.000
_cell.length_c   1.000
_cell.angle_alpha   90.00
_cell.angle_beta   90.00
_cell.angle_gamma   90.00
#
_symmetry.space_group_name_H-M   'P 1'
#
loop_
_entity.id
_entity.type
_entity.pdbx_description
1 polymer ?
#
loop_
_entity_poly.entity_id
_entity_poly.type
_entity_poly.pdbx_seq_one_letter_code
_entity_poly.pdbx_strand_id
1 'polypeptide(L)'
;MDSPNQSPRNAYIPIPEERRLFLEEKYRRRNLAPESLIIRPGLRKLHIATVVLVLGIGGYFTLFADFGEKETCFTPLRKYYRRKVDNFWSLSEEEKKQLKEQGRL
;
A
#
# COMPACT_ATOMS: atom_id res chain seq x y z
N MET A 1 47.49 15.27 37.08
CA MET A 1 47.00 15.77 35.78
C MET A 1 45.78 14.93 35.45
N ASP A 2 44.64 15.34 36.00
CA ASP A 2 43.39 14.60 35.96
C ASP A 2 42.63 14.97 34.67
N SER A 3 42.33 13.97 33.84
CA SER A 3 41.54 14.15 32.62
C SER A 3 40.04 14.06 32.95
N PRO A 4 39.25 15.14 32.78
CA PRO A 4 37.85 15.16 33.22
C PRO A 4 36.90 14.98 32.03
N ASN A 5 36.64 13.74 31.60
CA ASN A 5 35.41 13.42 30.87
C ASN A 5 35.17 11.91 30.73
N GLN A 6 34.84 11.22 31.83
CA GLN A 6 34.23 9.90 31.75
C GLN A 6 32.81 9.99 32.31
N SER A 7 31.85 10.21 31.42
CA SER A 7 30.46 9.94 31.72
C SER A 7 30.33 8.47 32.18
N PRO A 8 29.76 8.18 33.36
CA PRO A 8 29.68 6.83 33.91
C PRO A 8 28.78 5.86 33.12
N ARG A 9 28.18 6.31 32.01
CA ARG A 9 27.31 5.49 31.14
C ARG A 9 28.04 4.73 30.04
N ASN A 10 29.32 4.99 29.78
CA ASN A 10 30.10 4.32 28.75
C ASN A 10 31.30 3.57 29.35
N ALA A 11 31.06 2.75 30.37
CA ALA A 11 32.05 1.74 30.76
C ALA A 11 32.20 0.76 29.59
N TYR A 12 33.33 0.81 28.90
CA TYR A 12 33.68 -0.18 27.90
C TYR A 12 33.84 -1.53 28.60
N ILE A 13 32.84 -2.39 28.49
CA ILE A 13 32.93 -3.77 28.96
C ILE A 13 33.72 -4.52 27.89
N PRO A 14 34.97 -4.94 28.16
CA PRO A 14 35.73 -5.71 27.20
C PRO A 14 34.97 -7.00 26.93
N ILE A 15 34.54 -7.15 25.67
CA ILE A 15 33.89 -8.38 25.20
C ILE A 15 34.93 -9.50 25.33
N PRO A 16 34.62 -10.62 26.01
CA PRO A 16 35.52 -11.77 26.08
C PRO A 16 35.99 -12.19 24.69
N GLU A 17 37.26 -12.55 24.55
CA GLU A 17 37.89 -12.83 23.26
C GLU A 17 37.14 -13.93 22.47
N GLU A 18 36.67 -14.97 23.15
CA GLU A 18 35.83 -16.02 22.58
C GLU A 18 34.53 -15.47 21.96
N ARG A 19 33.88 -14.52 22.65
CA ARG A 19 32.65 -13.90 22.16
C ARG A 19 32.94 -12.98 20.97
N ARG A 20 34.10 -12.32 20.92
CA ARG A 20 34.53 -11.53 19.75
C ARG A 20 34.71 -12.41 18.53
N LEU A 21 35.45 -13.50 18.65
CA LEU A 21 35.68 -14.47 17.58
C LEU A 21 34.36 -15.08 17.07
N PHE A 22 33.45 -15.43 17.98
CA PHE A 22 32.12 -15.92 17.64
C PHE A 22 31.30 -14.88 16.84
N LEU A 23 31.32 -13.62 17.28
CA LEU A 23 30.62 -12.53 16.59
C LEU A 23 31.22 -12.28 15.21
N GLU A 24 32.54 -12.20 15.10
CA GLU A 24 33.25 -12.04 13.83
C GLU A 24 32.91 -13.16 12.86
N GLU A 25 32.91 -14.42 13.32
CA GLU A 25 32.54 -15.54 12.47
C GLU A 25 31.06 -15.49 12.06
N LYS A 26 30.16 -15.11 12.96
CA LYS A 26 28.73 -14.92 12.67
C LYS A 26 28.49 -13.80 11.65
N TYR A 27 29.19 -12.68 11.75
CA TYR A 27 29.09 -11.57 10.81
C TYR A 27 29.78 -11.87 9.48
N ARG A 28 30.93 -12.56 9.51
CA ARG A 28 31.60 -13.08 8.32
C ARG A 28 30.67 -14.00 7.53
N ARG A 29 30.00 -14.95 8.19
CA ARG A 29 29.02 -15.85 7.54
C ARG A 29 27.83 -15.09 6.96
N ARG A 30 27.37 -14.00 7.58
CA ARG A 30 26.27 -13.16 7.06
C ARG A 30 26.70 -12.30 5.87
N ASN A 31 27.90 -11.72 5.93
CA ASN A 31 28.44 -10.89 4.85
C ASN A 31 28.85 -11.74 3.64
N LEU A 32 29.28 -12.98 3.86
CA LEU A 32 29.66 -13.95 2.81
C LEU A 32 28.51 -14.82 2.31
N ALA A 33 27.31 -14.74 2.90
CA ALA A 33 26.13 -15.46 2.44
C ALA A 33 25.15 -14.50 1.74
N PRO A 34 25.49 -13.95 0.55
CA PRO A 34 24.51 -13.23 -0.24
C PRO A 34 23.38 -14.16 -0.67
N GLU A 35 23.65 -15.45 -0.89
CA GLU A 35 22.69 -16.40 -1.46
C GLU A 35 21.48 -16.73 -0.57
N SER A 36 21.62 -16.69 0.75
CA SER A 36 20.47 -16.95 1.65
C SER A 36 19.50 -15.78 1.74
N LEU A 37 19.93 -14.58 1.32
CA LEU A 37 19.10 -13.38 1.18
C LEU A 37 18.60 -13.18 -0.26
N ILE A 38 19.12 -13.93 -1.22
CA ILE A 38 18.61 -13.94 -2.60
C ILE A 38 17.28 -14.68 -2.59
N ILE A 39 16.19 -13.92 -2.48
CA ILE A 39 14.84 -14.41 -2.74
C ILE A 39 14.86 -15.06 -4.12
N ARG A 40 14.62 -16.38 -4.17
CA ARG A 40 14.59 -17.13 -5.43
C ARG A 40 13.72 -16.40 -6.45
N PRO A 41 14.13 -16.26 -7.72
CA PRO A 41 13.42 -15.43 -8.70
C PRO A 41 11.96 -15.86 -8.88
N GLY A 42 11.64 -17.14 -8.74
CA GLY A 42 10.26 -17.64 -8.73
C GLY A 42 9.43 -17.18 -7.52
N LEU A 43 10.04 -17.15 -6.33
CA LEU A 43 9.39 -16.69 -5.11
C LEU A 43 9.13 -15.18 -5.13
N ARG A 44 10.03 -14.41 -5.75
CA ARG A 44 9.83 -12.97 -5.97
C ARG A 44 8.64 -12.69 -6.90
N LYS A 45 8.52 -13.46 -7.99
CA LYS A 45 7.36 -13.36 -8.91
C LYS A 45 6.05 -13.69 -8.20
N LEU A 46 6.05 -14.76 -7.40
CA LEU A 46 4.88 -15.16 -6.61
C LEU A 46 4.50 -14.06 -5.61
N HIS A 47 5.47 -13.50 -4.89
CA HIS A 47 5.21 -12.42 -3.94
C HIS A 47 4.58 -11.18 -4.60
N ILE A 48 5.11 -10.76 -5.76
CA ILE A 48 4.52 -9.65 -6.53
C ILE A 48 3.10 -10.00 -6.97
N ALA A 49 2.87 -11.21 -7.48
CA ALA A 49 1.54 -11.66 -7.88
C ALA A 49 0.56 -11.66 -6.69
N THR A 50 0.99 -12.10 -5.51
CA THR A 50 0.19 -12.08 -4.29
C THR A 50 -0.16 -10.65 -3.88
N VAL A 51 0.80 -9.71 -3.92
CA VAL A 51 0.55 -8.30 -3.58
C VAL A 51 -0.48 -7.70 -4.54
N VAL A 52 -0.31 -7.90 -5.85
CA VAL A 52 -1.26 -7.41 -6.86
C VAL A 52 -2.64 -8.03 -6.66
N LEU A 53 -2.71 -9.33 -6.39
CA LEU A 53 -3.98 -10.03 -6.13
C LEU A 53 -4.69 -9.48 -4.88
N VAL A 54 -3.97 -9.24 -3.78
CA VAL A 54 -4.54 -8.68 -2.56
C VAL A 54 -5.10 -7.27 -2.81
N LEU A 55 -4.37 -6.42 -3.54
CA LEU A 55 -4.84 -5.09 -3.91
C LEU A 55 -6.10 -5.17 -4.81
N GLY A 56 -6.09 -6.08 -5.79
CA GLY A 56 -7.23 -6.30 -6.69
C GLY A 56 -8.47 -6.82 -5.96
N ILE A 57 -8.31 -7.81 -5.07
CA ILE A 57 -9.39 -8.34 -4.23
C ILE A 57 -9.92 -7.25 -3.30
N GLY A 58 -9.02 -6.51 -2.63
CA GLY A 58 -9.41 -5.39 -1.76
C GLY A 58 -10.23 -4.34 -2.50
N GLY A 59 -9.77 -3.92 -3.68
CA GLY A 59 -10.50 -2.99 -4.55
C GLY A 59 -11.84 -3.55 -5.05
N TYR A 60 -11.89 -4.83 -5.41
CA TYR A 60 -13.14 -5.48 -5.81
C TYR A 60 -14.14 -5.51 -4.65
N PHE A 61 -13.73 -5.87 -3.43
CA PHE A 61 -14.63 -5.93 -2.29
C PHE A 61 -15.11 -4.54 -1.84
N THR A 62 -14.26 -3.52 -1.88
CA THR A 62 -14.69 -2.15 -1.56
C THR A 62 -15.71 -1.65 -2.58
N LEU A 63 -15.47 -1.88 -3.87
CA LEU A 63 -16.43 -1.55 -4.92
C LEU A 63 -17.70 -2.39 -4.77
N PHE A 64 -17.60 -3.70 -4.59
CA PHE A 64 -18.75 -4.59 -4.41
C PHE A 64 -19.60 -4.21 -3.19
N ALA A 65 -18.96 -3.88 -2.06
CA ALA A 65 -19.64 -3.37 -0.87
C ALA A 65 -20.32 -2.02 -1.13
N ASP A 66 -19.71 -1.16 -1.95
CA ASP A 66 -20.30 0.11 -2.36
C ASP A 66 -21.41 -0.05 -3.41
N PHE A 67 -21.38 -1.12 -4.22
CA PHE A 67 -22.41 -1.46 -5.20
C PHE A 67 -23.54 -2.35 -4.66
N GLY A 68 -23.59 -2.62 -3.35
CA GLY A 68 -24.71 -3.32 -2.70
C GLY A 68 -25.93 -2.41 -2.43
N GLU A 69 -27.09 -3.02 -2.15
CA GLU A 69 -28.33 -2.27 -1.80
C GLU A 69 -28.26 -1.56 -0.44
N LYS A 70 -27.28 -1.89 0.41
CA LYS A 70 -27.13 -1.32 1.76
C LYS A 70 -26.52 0.08 1.70
N GLU A 71 -26.96 0.96 2.61
CA GLU A 71 -26.33 2.28 2.79
C GLU A 71 -24.99 2.15 3.51
N THR A 72 -23.97 2.80 2.98
CA THR A 72 -22.58 2.80 3.44
C THR A 72 -22.03 4.24 3.46
N CYS A 73 -20.86 4.46 4.05
CA CYS A 73 -20.21 5.77 4.08
C CYS A 73 -19.91 6.37 2.69
N PHE A 74 -19.86 5.54 1.64
CA PHE A 74 -19.61 5.96 0.25
C PHE A 74 -20.88 6.13 -0.58
N THR A 75 -22.06 5.81 -0.02
CA THR A 75 -23.36 5.97 -0.70
C THR A 75 -23.63 7.37 -1.26
N PRO A 76 -23.25 8.49 -0.59
CA PRO A 76 -23.40 9.83 -1.17
C PRO A 76 -22.60 10.02 -2.47
N LEU A 77 -21.37 9.51 -2.52
CA LEU A 77 -20.50 9.60 -3.70
C LEU A 77 -21.08 8.79 -4.87
N ARG A 78 -21.61 7.60 -4.58
CA ARG A 78 -22.32 6.76 -5.56
C ARG A 78 -23.57 7.42 -6.13
N LYS A 79 -24.41 8.02 -5.26
CA LYS A 79 -25.60 8.79 -5.68
C LYS A 79 -25.20 9.98 -6.56
N TYR A 80 -24.12 10.68 -6.21
CA TYR A 80 -23.56 11.77 -7.02
C TYR A 80 -23.09 11.28 -8.40
N TYR A 81 -22.33 10.18 -8.45
CA TYR A 81 -21.86 9.60 -9.70
C TYR A 81 -23.01 9.15 -10.60
N ARG A 82 -23.99 8.41 -10.07
CA ARG A 82 -25.19 8.02 -10.84
C ARG A 82 -25.92 9.23 -11.38
N ARG A 83 -26.18 10.26 -10.56
CA ARG A 83 -26.81 11.50 -11.01
C ARG A 83 -26.01 12.18 -12.14
N LYS A 84 -24.67 12.14 -12.09
CA LYS A 84 -23.83 12.70 -13.16
C LYS A 84 -23.92 11.89 -14.45
N VAL A 85 -23.92 10.57 -14.35
CA VAL A 85 -24.10 9.68 -15.51
C VAL A 85 -25.50 9.87 -16.11
N ASP A 86 -26.54 9.87 -15.29
CA ASP A 86 -27.92 10.07 -15.74
C ASP A 86 -28.08 11.43 -16.42
N ASN A 87 -27.55 12.51 -15.83
CA ASN A 87 -27.58 13.84 -16.45
C ASN A 87 -26.75 13.94 -17.74
N PHE A 88 -25.76 13.07 -17.94
CA PHE A 88 -24.97 13.05 -19.18
C PHE A 88 -25.72 12.33 -20.31
N TRP A 89 -26.43 11.25 -19.96
CA TRP A 89 -27.20 10.44 -20.93
C TRP A 89 -28.65 10.89 -21.09
N SER A 90 -29.14 11.80 -20.25
CA SER A 90 -30.47 12.40 -20.38
C SER A 90 -30.37 13.86 -20.79
N LEU A 91 -31.30 14.28 -21.63
CA LEU A 91 -31.45 15.68 -22.01
C LEU A 91 -31.90 16.47 -20.78
N SER A 92 -31.21 17.57 -20.49
CA SER A 92 -31.68 18.56 -19.53
C SER A 92 -33.03 19.15 -19.98
N GLU A 93 -33.80 19.70 -19.05
CA GLU A 93 -35.09 20.32 -19.37
C GLU A 93 -34.95 21.49 -20.35
N GLU A 94 -33.81 22.17 -20.34
CA GLU A 94 -33.47 23.23 -21.29
C GLU A 94 -33.21 22.68 -22.69
N GLU A 95 -32.44 21.58 -22.81
CA GLU A 95 -32.20 20.91 -24.09
C GLU A 95 -33.48 20.29 -24.65
N LYS A 96 -34.35 19.73 -23.81
CA LYS A 96 -35.68 19.26 -24.22
C LYS A 96 -36.52 20.41 -24.77
N LYS A 97 -36.49 21.58 -24.12
CA LYS A 97 -37.22 22.76 -24.55
C LYS A 97 -36.71 23.27 -25.91
N GLN A 98 -35.39 23.33 -26.09
CA GLN A 98 -34.77 23.71 -27.37
C GLN A 98 -35.11 22.73 -28.49
N LEU A 99 -35.07 21.41 -28.22
CA LEU A 99 -35.44 20.39 -29.20
C LEU A 99 -36.92 20.46 -29.59
N LYS A 100 -37.80 20.78 -28.64
CA LYS A 100 -39.24 21.00 -28.88
C LYS A 100 -39.49 22.26 -29.71
N GLU A 101 -38.77 23.36 -29.44
CA GLU A 101 -38.83 24.60 -30.24
C GLU A 101 -38.29 24.39 -31.67
N GLN A 102 -37.33 23.47 -31.84
CA GLN A 102 -36.81 23.04 -33.16
C GLN A 102 -37.69 22.00 -33.87
N GLY A 103 -38.78 21.52 -33.26
CA GLY A 103 -39.67 20.50 -33.83
C GLY A 103 -39.04 19.12 -33.99
N ARG A 104 -37.98 18.81 -33.22
CA ARG A 104 -37.25 17.52 -33.27
C ARG A 104 -37.68 16.56 -32.16
N LEU A 105 -38.72 16.93 -31.40
CA LEU A 105 -39.28 16.21 -30.25
C LEU A 105 -40.80 16.34 -30.22
#